data_AF-A0A1C7W153-F1
#
_entry.id   AF-A0A1C7W153-F1
#
_cell.length_a   1.000
_cell.length_b   1.000
_cell.length_c   1.000
_cell.angle_alpha   90.00
_cell.angle_beta   90.00
_cell.angle_gamma   90.00
#
_symmetry.space_group_name_H-M   'P 1'
#
loop_
_entity.id
_entity.type
_entity.pdbx_description
1 polymer ?
#
loop_
_entity_poly.entity_id
_entity_poly.type
_entity_poly.pdbx_seq_one_letter_code
_entity_poly.pdbx_strand_id
1 'polypeptide(L)'
;MKSISRKTKTTSRLLLESGFTRHEIKQAKANAKIFNLDFIYSVRDVGKRTFRTSVTLTVILTIFTIGTTLKNGAPALGIIIFMFLMLIIPSYYITPMRFYIKSMWFFIKEKMLNVNVS
;
A
#
# COMPACT_ATOMS: atom_id res chain seq x y z
N MET A 1 27.20 -5.40 10.18
CA MET A 1 25.74 -5.19 10.22
C MET A 1 25.41 -4.32 11.44
N LYS A 2 25.00 -3.06 11.21
CA LYS A 2 24.75 -2.09 12.29
C LYS A 2 23.35 -2.39 12.86
N SER A 3 23.26 -2.81 14.12
CA SER A 3 21.99 -3.01 14.81
C SER A 3 21.28 -1.65 14.92
N ILE A 4 20.21 -1.49 14.15
CA ILE A 4 19.37 -0.30 14.21
C ILE A 4 18.66 -0.36 15.56
N SER A 5 19.05 0.54 16.46
CA SER A 5 18.43 0.72 17.77
C SER A 5 16.91 0.71 17.63
N ARG A 6 16.22 -0.14 18.42
CA ARG A 6 14.76 -0.13 18.58
C ARG A 6 14.31 1.22 19.16
N LYS A 7 14.27 2.28 18.35
CA LYS A 7 13.60 3.52 18.72
C LYS A 7 12.11 3.26 18.55
N THR A 8 11.39 3.22 19.67
CA THR A 8 9.94 3.36 19.74
C THR A 8 9.55 4.65 19.02
N LYS A 9 9.23 4.54 17.73
CA LYS A 9 8.66 5.65 16.96
C LYS A 9 7.18 5.70 17.34
N THR A 10 6.72 6.84 17.83
CA THR A 10 5.29 7.08 18.07
C THR A 10 4.52 6.82 16.78
N THR A 11 3.38 6.14 16.88
CA THR A 11 2.57 5.71 15.74
C THR A 11 2.24 6.85 14.78
N SER A 12 1.94 8.03 15.34
CA SER A 12 1.71 9.27 14.58
C SER A 12 2.89 9.66 13.70
N ARG A 13 4.14 9.48 14.16
CA ARG A 13 5.34 9.80 13.37
C ARG A 13 5.51 8.82 12.21
N LEU A 14 5.24 7.55 12.44
CA LEU A 14 5.37 6.50 11.43
C LEU A 14 4.28 6.64 10.34
N LEU A 15 3.07 7.06 10.72
CA LEU A 15 2.01 7.44 9.79
C LEU A 15 2.38 8.69 8.96
N LEU A 16 2.92 9.74 9.58
CA LEU A 16 3.38 10.94 8.85
C LEU A 16 4.50 10.59 7.85
N GLU A 17 5.48 9.80 8.27
CA GLU A 17 6.55 9.30 7.38
C GLU A 17 6.02 8.38 6.27
N SER A 18 4.80 7.85 6.41
CA SER A 18 4.15 7.01 5.40
C SER A 18 3.26 7.81 4.43
N GLY A 19 3.26 9.14 4.54
CA GLY A 19 2.53 10.06 3.65
C GLY A 19 1.13 10.44 4.13
N PHE A 20 0.72 10.03 5.34
CA PHE A 20 -0.49 10.56 5.96
C PHE A 20 -0.28 12.01 6.39
N THR A 21 -1.30 12.84 6.23
CA THR A 21 -1.34 14.20 6.76
C THR A 21 -1.89 14.20 8.19
N ARG A 22 -1.58 15.24 8.97
CA ARG A 22 -2.15 15.40 10.32
C ARG A 22 -3.67 15.47 10.30
N HIS A 23 -4.26 16.06 9.26
CA HIS A 23 -5.71 16.12 9.07
C HIS A 23 -6.30 14.72 8.82
N GLU A 24 -5.71 13.93 7.92
CA GLU A 24 -6.17 12.56 7.64
C GLU A 24 -6.11 11.69 8.91
N ILE A 25 -5.04 11.79 9.69
CA ILE A 25 -4.90 11.05 10.96
C ILE A 25 -5.98 11.49 11.96
N LYS A 26 -6.24 12.80 12.09
CA LYS A 26 -7.27 13.33 13.01
C LYS A 26 -8.68 12.87 12.60
N GLN A 27 -9.00 12.93 11.31
CA GLN A 27 -10.29 12.51 10.77
C GLN A 27 -10.49 10.99 10.90
N ALA A 28 -9.48 10.21 10.55
CA ALA A 28 -9.55 8.75 10.68
C ALA A 28 -9.63 8.30 12.15
N LYS A 29 -8.93 8.98 13.07
CA LYS A 29 -9.03 8.72 14.52
C LYS A 29 -10.41 9.11 15.07
N ALA A 30 -11.01 10.20 14.59
CA ALA A 30 -12.37 10.59 14.96
C ALA A 30 -13.40 9.54 14.49
N ASN A 31 -13.28 9.09 13.24
CA ASN A 31 -14.14 8.03 12.70
C ASN A 31 -13.96 6.70 13.44
N ALA A 32 -12.72 6.30 13.73
CA ALA A 32 -12.44 5.08 14.48
C ALA A 32 -13.04 5.10 15.89
N LYS A 33 -13.06 6.27 16.56
CA LYS A 33 -13.71 6.46 17.86
C LYS A 33 -15.23 6.28 17.78
N ILE A 34 -15.87 6.71 16.69
CA ILE A 34 -17.32 6.51 16.46
C ILE A 34 -17.64 5.01 16.35
N PHE A 35 -16.78 4.24 15.69
CA PHE A 35 -16.97 2.80 15.48
C PHE A 35 -16.32 1.91 16.56
N ASN A 36 -15.79 2.52 17.63
CA ASN A 36 -15.03 1.83 18.69
C ASN A 36 -13.93 0.88 18.15
N LEU A 37 -13.30 1.27 17.05
CA LEU A 37 -12.26 0.52 16.35
C LEU A 37 -10.88 1.05 16.72
N ASP A 38 -9.91 0.16 16.84
CA ASP A 38 -8.51 0.56 16.89
C ASP A 38 -8.05 1.04 15.50
N PHE A 39 -7.86 2.36 15.39
CA PHE A 39 -7.41 3.03 14.18
C PHE A 39 -6.11 2.42 13.61
N ILE A 40 -5.16 2.06 14.47
CA ILE A 40 -3.85 1.54 14.03
C ILE A 40 -4.00 0.14 13.48
N TYR A 41 -4.79 -0.68 14.15
CA TYR A 41 -5.13 -2.01 13.65
C TYR A 41 -5.81 -1.94 12.29
N SER A 42 -6.76 -1.01 12.12
CA SER A 42 -7.47 -0.81 10.84
C SER A 42 -6.53 -0.40 9.70
N VAL A 43 -5.66 0.60 9.91
CA VAL A 43 -4.68 1.01 8.90
C VAL A 43 -3.71 -0.12 8.56
N ARG A 44 -3.27 -0.89 9.56
CA ARG A 44 -2.39 -2.04 9.38
C ARG A 44 -3.06 -3.16 8.59
N ASP A 45 -4.32 -3.49 8.89
CA ASP A 45 -5.08 -4.53 8.17
C ASP A 45 -5.32 -4.13 6.71
N VAL A 46 -5.75 -2.88 6.47
CA VAL A 46 -5.90 -2.32 5.11
C VAL A 46 -4.57 -2.40 4.35
N GLY A 47 -3.46 -2.00 4.99
CA GLY A 47 -2.13 -2.07 4.39
C GLY A 47 -1.70 -3.49 4.04
N LYS A 48 -1.93 -4.45 4.95
CA LYS A 48 -1.62 -5.88 4.74
C LYS A 48 -2.43 -6.48 3.60
N ARG A 49 -3.74 -6.21 3.54
CA ARG A 49 -4.61 -6.68 2.45
C ARG A 49 -4.20 -6.07 1.12
N THR A 50 -3.94 -4.76 1.09
CA THR A 50 -3.47 -4.05 -0.10
C THR A 50 -2.18 -4.68 -0.62
N PHE A 51 -1.21 -4.94 0.27
CA PHE A 51 0.05 -5.61 -0.09
C PHE A 51 -0.17 -7.03 -0.64
N ARG A 52 -1.01 -7.84 0.02
CA ARG A 52 -1.28 -9.20 -0.44
C ARG A 52 -1.96 -9.21 -1.80
N THR A 53 -2.93 -8.33 -2.01
CA THR A 53 -3.63 -8.17 -3.29
C THR A 53 -2.66 -7.69 -4.36
N SER A 54 -1.79 -6.70 -4.06
CA SER A 54 -0.80 -6.21 -5.03
C SER A 54 0.18 -7.30 -5.43
N VAL A 55 0.68 -8.11 -4.49
CA VAL A 55 1.57 -9.23 -4.80
C VAL A 55 0.87 -10.27 -5.67
N THR A 56 -0.36 -10.65 -5.32
CA THR A 56 -1.14 -11.63 -6.08
C THR A 56 -1.40 -11.14 -7.50
N LEU A 57 -1.79 -9.87 -7.63
CA LEU A 57 -2.01 -9.24 -8.92
C LEU A 57 -0.71 -9.23 -9.74
N THR A 58 0.41 -8.79 -9.17
CA THR A 58 1.70 -8.79 -9.86
C THR A 58 2.07 -10.19 -10.37
N VAL A 59 1.89 -11.24 -9.59
CA VAL A 59 2.19 -12.63 -10.03
C VAL A 59 1.31 -13.03 -11.22
N ILE A 60 0.00 -12.81 -11.13
CA ILE A 60 -0.92 -13.12 -12.23
C ILE A 60 -0.54 -12.34 -13.49
N LEU A 61 -0.21 -11.06 -13.34
CA LEU A 61 0.20 -10.20 -14.45
C LEU A 61 1.51 -10.65 -15.06
N THR A 62 2.49 -11.06 -14.26
CA THR A 62 3.76 -11.59 -14.77
C THR A 62 3.51 -12.85 -15.59
N ILE A 63 2.71 -13.79 -15.11
CA ILE A 63 2.38 -15.03 -15.84
C ILE A 63 1.65 -14.69 -17.15
N PHE A 64 0.63 -13.83 -17.09
CA PHE A 64 -0.13 -13.41 -18.26
C PHE A 64 0.75 -12.70 -19.29
N THR A 65 1.62 -11.81 -18.82
CA THR A 65 2.55 -11.04 -19.67
C THR A 65 3.52 -11.98 -20.36
N ILE A 66 4.15 -12.91 -19.65
CA ILE A 66 5.06 -13.93 -20.21
C ILE A 66 4.33 -14.81 -21.24
N GLY A 67 3.14 -15.31 -20.91
CA GLY A 67 2.36 -16.13 -21.84
C GLY A 67 2.01 -15.36 -23.12
N THR A 68 1.67 -14.08 -22.99
CA THR A 68 1.29 -13.24 -24.13
C THR A 68 2.50 -12.87 -24.98
N THR A 69 3.66 -12.57 -24.39
CA THR A 69 4.89 -12.30 -25.16
C THR A 69 5.42 -13.52 -25.88
N LEU A 70 5.35 -14.70 -25.27
CA LEU A 70 5.74 -15.95 -25.93
C LEU A 70 4.87 -16.22 -27.16
N LYS A 71 3.57 -15.88 -27.12
CA LYS A 71 2.63 -16.13 -28.21
C LYS A 71 2.64 -15.04 -29.29
N ASN A 72 2.71 -13.77 -28.90
CA ASN A 72 2.46 -12.61 -29.77
C ASN A 72 3.69 -11.70 -29.97
N GLY A 73 4.83 -12.03 -29.34
CA GLY A 73 6.06 -11.26 -29.42
C GLY A 73 6.09 -10.00 -28.53
N ALA A 74 7.22 -9.29 -28.58
CA ALA A 74 7.48 -8.07 -27.79
C ALA A 74 6.45 -6.92 -27.94
N PRO A 75 5.81 -6.68 -29.11
CA PRO A 75 4.83 -5.60 -29.25
C PRO A 75 3.63 -5.72 -28.31
N ALA A 76 3.26 -6.94 -27.90
CA ALA A 76 2.17 -7.18 -26.96
C ALA A 76 2.45 -6.61 -25.56
N LEU A 77 3.73 -6.46 -25.17
CA LEU A 77 4.10 -5.80 -23.91
C LEU A 77 3.63 -4.35 -23.88
N GLY A 78 3.82 -3.62 -24.99
CA GLY A 78 3.45 -2.21 -25.08
C GLY A 78 1.94 -2.01 -24.87
N ILE A 79 1.12 -2.89 -25.47
CA ILE A 79 -0.34 -2.85 -25.34
C ILE A 79 -0.77 -3.17 -23.91
N ILE A 80 -0.20 -4.22 -23.30
CA ILE A 80 -0.49 -4.60 -21.91
C ILE A 80 -0.14 -3.45 -20.96
N ILE A 81 1.05 -2.87 -21.08
CA ILE A 81 1.50 -1.74 -20.25
C ILE A 81 0.55 -0.55 -20.43
N PHE A 82 0.17 -0.23 -21.66
CA PHE A 82 -0.74 0.87 -21.97
C PHE A 82 -2.13 0.67 -21.34
N MET A 83 -2.69 -0.55 -21.43
CA MET A 83 -3.96 -0.90 -20.79
C MET A 83 -3.89 -0.74 -19.26
N PHE A 84 -2.77 -1.12 -18.63
CA PHE A 84 -2.58 -0.92 -17.19
C PHE A 84 -2.50 0.55 -16.80
N LEU A 85 -1.78 1.36 -17.57
CA LEU A 85 -1.69 2.80 -17.30
C LEU A 85 -3.06 3.47 -17.43
N MET A 86 -3.86 3.09 -18.42
CA MET A 86 -5.23 3.56 -18.60
C MET A 86 -6.15 3.22 -17.42
N LEU A 87 -5.90 2.14 -16.68
CA LEU A 87 -6.68 1.78 -15.48
C LEU A 87 -6.13 2.43 -14.20
N ILE A 88 -4.81 2.41 -14.01
CA ILE A 88 -4.16 2.87 -12.78
C ILE A 88 -4.29 4.39 -12.61
N ILE A 89 -4.11 5.15 -13.70
CA ILE A 89 -4.12 6.62 -13.64
C ILE A 89 -5.50 7.12 -13.16
N PRO A 90 -6.64 6.77 -13.79
CA PRO A 90 -7.96 7.20 -13.30
C PRO A 90 -8.26 6.69 -11.89
N SER A 91 -7.94 5.42 -11.58
CA SER A 91 -8.15 4.88 -10.23
C SER A 91 -7.35 5.62 -9.15
N TYR A 92 -6.20 6.20 -9.48
CA TYR A 92 -5.43 7.01 -8.54
C TYR A 92 -6.13 8.33 -8.16
N TYR A 93 -6.93 8.90 -9.07
CA TYR A 93 -7.62 10.19 -8.85
C TYR A 93 -9.07 10.04 -8.39
N ILE A 94 -9.78 8.99 -8.82
CA ILE A 94 -11.22 8.81 -8.57
C ILE A 94 -11.50 8.03 -7.26
N THR A 95 -10.65 7.05 -6.94
CA THR A 95 -10.84 6.16 -5.78
C THR A 95 -9.93 6.56 -4.60
N PRO A 96 -10.19 6.08 -3.37
CA PRO A 96 -9.31 6.31 -2.20
C PRO A 96 -7.97 5.55 -2.29
N MET A 97 -7.46 5.31 -3.50
CA MET A 97 -6.24 4.56 -3.79
C MET A 97 -5.01 5.16 -3.12
N ARG A 98 -4.99 6.49 -2.94
CA ARG A 98 -3.98 7.18 -2.13
C ARG A 98 -3.93 6.68 -0.68
N PHE A 99 -5.09 6.44 -0.07
CA PHE A 99 -5.16 5.91 1.29
C PHE A 99 -4.67 4.46 1.35
N TYR A 100 -5.03 3.63 0.36
CA TYR A 100 -4.53 2.26 0.26
C TYR A 100 -3.01 2.20 0.09
N ILE A 101 -2.43 3.03 -0.78
CA ILE A 101 -0.99 3.12 -1.00
C ILE A 101 -0.26 3.57 0.27
N LYS A 102 -0.75 4.62 0.94
CA LYS A 102 -0.18 5.11 2.22
C LYS A 102 -0.25 4.05 3.32
N SER A 103 -1.38 3.33 3.43
CA SER A 103 -1.57 2.25 4.40
C SER A 103 -0.66 1.06 4.12
N MET A 104 -0.50 0.69 2.85
CA MET A 104 0.44 -0.35 2.42
C MET A 104 1.88 0.03 2.75
N TRP A 105 2.28 1.28 2.48
CA TRP A 105 3.61 1.77 2.78
C TRP A 105 3.90 1.81 4.28
N PHE A 106 2.90 2.19 5.09
CA PHE A 106 2.97 2.10 6.54
C PHE A 106 3.22 0.65 7.01
N PHE A 107 2.46 -0.31 6.49
CA PHE A 107 2.63 -1.73 6.81
C PHE A 107 4.03 -2.26 6.44
N ILE A 108 4.54 -1.90 5.26
CA ILE A 108 5.88 -2.30 4.82
C ILE A 108 6.95 -1.70 5.73
N LYS A 109 6.87 -0.40 6.04
CA LYS A 109 7.82 0.28 6.93
C LYS A 109 7.81 -0.30 8.34
N GLU A 110 6.64 -0.57 8.88
CA GLU A 110 6.47 -1.20 10.18
C GLU A 110 7.16 -2.58 10.23
N LYS A 111 6.94 -3.42 9.20
CA LYS A 111 7.60 -4.72 9.05
C LYS A 111 9.11 -4.62 8.86
N MET A 112 9.60 -3.70 8.03
CA MET A 112 11.04 -3.53 7.75
C MET A 112 11.81 -2.99 8.96
N LEU A 113 11.22 -2.07 9.71
CA LEU A 113 11.87 -1.45 10.87
C LEU A 113 11.73 -2.29 12.16
N ASN A 114 10.97 -3.39 12.11
CA ASN A 114 10.66 -4.26 13.25
C ASN A 114 10.19 -3.45 14.49
N VAL A 115 9.49 -2.34 14.24
CA VAL A 115 8.97 -1.45 15.29
C VAL A 115 7.64 -2.02 15.72
N ASN A 116 7.57 -2.50 16.96
CA ASN A 116 6.29 -2.79 17.59
C ASN A 116 5.62 -1.45 17.87
N VAL A 117 4.63 -1.12 17.05
CA VAL A 117 3.81 0.06 17.20
C VAL A 117 2.72 -0.28 18.21
N SER A 118 2.84 0.28 19.43
CA SER A 118 1.86 0.25 20.52
C SER A 118 0.92 1.44 20.48
#